data_AF-A0AB32XDJ8-F1
#
_entry.id   AF-A0AB32XDJ8-F1
#
_cell.length_a   1.000
_cell.length_b   1.000
_cell.length_c   1.000
_cell.angle_alpha   90.00
_cell.angle_beta   90.00
_cell.angle_gamma   90.00
#
_symmetry.space_group_name_H-M   'P 1'
#
loop_
_entity.id
_entity.type
_entity.pdbx_description
1 polymer ?
#
loop_
_entity_poly.entity_id
_entity_poly.type
_entity_poly.pdbx_seq_one_letter_code
_entity_poly.pdbx_strand_id
1 'polypeptide(L)'
;MTSTISQFASQYQMSNLQKYRSVETIINMEKAIFLKNRQEDFIEKYYKKNENSRSNNYFSDKFKRVYNCLSGVSQLIIKNEFMKQSENKLWYQDYFSKSTYYKNRKNAIDEFLIYYLDYTPRAVIKP
;
A
#
# COMPACT_ATOMS: atom_id res chain seq x y z
N MET A 1 9.80 -4.55 -27.22
CA MET A 1 10.14 -4.80 -25.80
C MET A 1 8.97 -4.40 -24.89
N THR A 2 7.80 -5.05 -25.02
CA THR A 2 6.57 -4.75 -24.25
C THR A 2 5.89 -6.00 -23.70
N SER A 3 6.53 -7.17 -23.81
CA SER A 3 5.84 -8.46 -23.65
C SER A 3 5.82 -8.99 -22.21
N THR A 4 6.74 -8.55 -21.35
CA THR A 4 6.95 -9.19 -20.05
C THR A 4 5.91 -8.74 -19.02
N ILE A 5 5.59 -7.45 -18.95
CA ILE A 5 4.61 -6.90 -17.98
C ILE A 5 3.20 -7.44 -18.26
N SER A 6 2.85 -7.66 -19.53
CA SER A 6 1.55 -8.21 -19.93
C SER A 6 1.36 -9.69 -19.56
N GLN A 7 2.44 -10.47 -19.43
CA GLN A 7 2.35 -11.89 -19.06
C GLN A 7 2.19 -12.09 -17.55
N PHE A 8 2.80 -11.24 -16.71
CA PHE A 8 2.71 -11.35 -15.25
C PHE A 8 1.32 -10.99 -14.70
N ALA A 9 0.58 -10.09 -15.35
CA ALA A 9 -0.79 -9.74 -14.97
C ALA A 9 -1.79 -10.92 -15.05
N SER A 10 -1.42 -12.01 -15.74
CA SER A 10 -2.23 -13.23 -15.88
C SER A 10 -2.13 -14.18 -14.68
N GLN A 11 -1.23 -13.96 -13.72
CA GLN A 11 -0.93 -14.95 -12.68
C GLN A 11 -1.92 -14.94 -11.52
N TYR A 12 -2.67 -13.85 -11.33
CA TYR A 12 -3.72 -13.75 -10.33
C TYR A 12 -5.08 -13.68 -11.02
N GLN A 13 -5.75 -14.84 -11.17
CA GLN A 13 -7.12 -14.96 -11.73
C GLN A 13 -8.21 -14.35 -10.82
N MET A 14 -7.96 -13.16 -10.29
CA MET A 14 -8.90 -12.39 -9.50
C MET A 14 -9.63 -11.40 -10.40
N SER A 15 -10.94 -11.31 -10.25
CA SER A 15 -11.73 -10.21 -10.81
C SER A 15 -11.24 -8.86 -10.29
N ASN A 16 -11.50 -7.78 -11.05
CA ASN A 16 -11.11 -6.42 -10.63
C ASN A 16 -11.64 -6.05 -9.23
N LEU A 17 -12.85 -6.52 -8.88
CA LEU A 17 -13.43 -6.29 -7.56
C LEU A 17 -12.66 -7.04 -6.47
N GLN A 18 -12.30 -8.31 -6.70
CA GLN A 18 -11.48 -9.07 -5.76
C GLN A 18 -10.12 -8.42 -5.54
N LYS A 19 -9.46 -7.99 -6.62
CA LYS A 19 -8.19 -7.26 -6.53
C LYS A 19 -8.31 -6.00 -5.67
N TYR A 20 -9.35 -5.19 -5.91
CA TYR A 20 -9.65 -4.01 -5.10
C TYR A 20 -9.80 -4.36 -3.62
N ARG A 21 -10.62 -5.37 -3.30
CA ARG A 21 -10.87 -5.81 -1.91
C ARG A 21 -9.62 -6.35 -1.25
N SER A 22 -8.76 -7.05 -2.00
CA SER A 22 -7.47 -7.52 -1.49
C SER A 22 -6.57 -6.36 -1.08
N VAL A 23 -6.43 -5.35 -1.93
CA VAL A 23 -5.63 -4.14 -1.60
C VAL A 23 -6.21 -3.41 -0.39
N GLU A 24 -7.52 -3.20 -0.35
CA GLU A 24 -8.21 -2.60 0.79
C GLU A 24 -7.95 -3.37 2.09
N THR A 25 -8.06 -4.71 2.04
CA THR A 25 -7.83 -5.59 3.18
C THR A 25 -6.39 -5.51 3.66
N ILE A 26 -5.41 -5.60 2.75
CA ILE A 26 -3.98 -5.50 3.07
C ILE A 26 -3.68 -4.18 3.78
N ILE A 27 -4.16 -3.06 3.23
CA ILE A 27 -3.92 -1.73 3.81
C ILE A 27 -4.60 -1.58 5.17
N ASN A 28 -5.81 -2.13 5.34
CA ASN A 28 -6.50 -2.11 6.63
C ASN A 28 -5.78 -2.97 7.68
N MET A 29 -5.22 -4.12 7.30
CA MET A 29 -4.39 -4.94 8.18
C MET A 29 -3.13 -4.19 8.61
N GLU A 30 -2.44 -3.53 7.69
CA GLU A 30 -1.27 -2.70 7.99
C GLU A 30 -1.62 -1.56 8.98
N LYS A 31 -2.76 -0.89 8.79
CA LYS A 31 -3.26 0.11 9.74
C LYS A 31 -3.58 -0.49 11.10
N ALA A 32 -4.18 -1.68 11.15
CA ALA A 32 -4.52 -2.35 12.40
C ALA A 32 -3.26 -2.74 13.18
N ILE A 33 -2.24 -3.26 12.50
CA ILE A 33 -0.92 -3.54 13.09
C ILE A 33 -0.32 -2.26 13.66
N PHE A 34 -0.38 -1.16 12.91
CA PHE A 34 0.08 0.14 13.39
C PHE A 34 -0.65 0.60 14.67
N LEU A 35 -1.98 0.51 14.70
CA LEU A 35 -2.78 0.90 15.87
C LEU A 35 -2.44 0.04 17.09
N LYS A 36 -2.25 -1.26 16.88
CA LYS A 36 -1.84 -2.20 17.94
C LYS A 36 -0.46 -1.83 18.49
N ASN A 37 0.54 -1.65 17.63
CA ASN A 37 1.89 -1.28 18.05
C ASN A 37 1.90 0.07 18.78
N ARG A 38 1.09 1.04 18.32
CA ARG A 38 0.92 2.33 19.01
C ARG A 38 0.35 2.17 20.42
N GLN A 39 -0.58 1.23 20.61
CA GLN A 39 -1.14 0.94 21.93
C GLN A 39 -0.09 0.28 22.85
N GLU A 40 0.68 -0.66 22.32
CA GLU A 40 1.78 -1.32 23.04
C GLU A 40 2.87 -0.32 23.45
N ASP A 41 3.29 0.57 22.53
CA ASP A 41 4.23 1.66 22.81
C ASP A 41 3.71 2.61 23.90
N PHE A 42 2.40 2.92 23.89
CA PHE A 42 1.79 3.78 24.91
C PHE A 42 1.82 3.12 26.28
N ILE A 43 1.50 1.83 26.35
CA ILE A 43 1.58 1.03 27.58
C ILE A 43 3.03 0.99 28.07
N GLU A 44 4.00 0.69 27.20
CA GLU A 44 5.41 0.63 27.58
C GLU A 44 5.92 1.98 28.11
N LYS A 45 5.54 3.10 27.49
CA LYS A 45 5.87 4.45 27.96
C LYS A 45 5.26 4.79 29.31
N TYR A 46 4.06 4.29 29.60
CA TYR A 46 3.41 4.49 30.89
C TYR A 46 4.16 3.76 32.02
N TYR A 47 4.68 2.55 31.73
CA TYR A 47 5.39 1.74 32.73
C TYR A 47 6.91 2.03 32.82
N LYS A 48 7.56 2.55 31.77
CA LYS A 48 8.99 2.93 31.78
C LYS A 48 9.19 4.44 31.76
N LYS A 49 9.70 5.01 32.87
CA LYS A 49 10.05 6.42 33.00
C LYS A 49 11.40 6.70 32.31
N ASN A 50 11.34 7.31 31.11
CA ASN A 50 12.44 7.77 30.23
C ASN A 50 13.29 6.70 29.51
N GLU A 51 13.20 6.66 28.18
CA GLU A 51 14.27 7.08 27.25
C GLU A 51 13.72 7.16 25.81
N ASN A 52 14.35 8.01 24.98
CA ASN A 52 13.96 8.41 23.63
C ASN A 52 13.53 7.25 22.70
N SER A 53 12.26 6.89 22.67
CA SER A 53 11.76 5.98 21.63
C SER A 53 11.42 6.80 20.38
N ARG A 54 12.20 6.55 19.31
CA ARG A 54 11.96 7.10 17.98
C ARG A 54 10.61 6.62 17.47
N SER A 55 9.55 7.37 17.76
CA SER A 55 8.32 7.26 16.98
C SER A 55 8.64 7.74 15.57
N ASN A 56 8.68 6.84 14.61
CA ASN A 56 8.19 7.11 13.26
C ASN A 56 8.52 5.94 12.36
N ASN A 57 7.58 5.00 12.23
CA ASN A 57 7.22 4.62 10.88
C ASN A 57 5.88 3.88 10.78
N TYR A 58 5.02 4.38 9.92
CA TYR A 58 3.57 4.21 9.94
C TYR A 58 3.01 2.98 9.20
N PHE A 59 3.85 2.11 8.67
CA PHE A 59 3.48 0.91 7.91
C PHE A 59 4.62 -0.12 8.02
N SER A 60 4.40 -1.40 7.69
CA SER A 60 5.47 -2.39 7.64
C SER A 60 6.57 -1.99 6.64
N ASP A 61 7.80 -2.47 6.85
CA ASP A 61 8.89 -2.20 5.90
C ASP A 61 8.64 -2.82 4.53
N LYS A 62 7.94 -3.96 4.49
CA LYS A 62 7.45 -4.55 3.23
C LYS A 62 6.55 -3.55 2.51
N PHE A 63 5.55 -3.02 3.20
CA PHE A 63 4.62 -2.06 2.63
C PHE A 63 5.33 -0.80 2.13
N LYS A 64 6.23 -0.21 2.92
CA LYS A 64 6.97 1.00 2.50
C LYS A 64 7.78 0.77 1.24
N ARG A 65 8.46 -0.36 1.14
CA ARG A 65 9.22 -0.72 -0.07
C ARG A 65 8.31 -0.84 -1.27
N VAL A 66 7.20 -1.57 -1.14
CA VAL A 66 6.19 -1.70 -2.19
C VAL A 66 5.67 -0.33 -2.60
N TYR A 67 5.27 0.51 -1.64
CA TYR A 67 4.76 1.86 -1.91
C TYR A 67 5.77 2.72 -2.66
N ASN A 68 7.06 2.65 -2.30
CA ASN A 68 8.13 3.38 -2.96
C ASN A 68 8.43 2.88 -4.38
N CYS A 69 8.08 1.63 -4.71
CA CYS A 69 8.21 1.09 -6.06
C CYS A 69 7.04 1.48 -6.99
N LEU A 70 5.93 1.98 -6.44
CA LEU A 70 4.79 2.39 -7.24
C LEU A 70 5.10 3.66 -8.03
N SER A 71 4.52 3.77 -9.22
CA SER A 71 4.47 5.02 -9.96
C SER A 71 3.78 6.14 -9.17
N GLY A 72 4.12 7.40 -9.46
CA GLY A 72 3.57 8.55 -8.73
C GLY A 72 2.03 8.64 -8.77
N VAL A 73 1.42 8.28 -9.90
CA VAL A 73 -0.05 8.22 -10.03
C VAL A 73 -0.63 7.11 -9.15
N SER A 74 -0.01 5.94 -9.12
CA SER A 74 -0.44 4.84 -8.26
C SER A 74 -0.25 5.17 -6.78
N GLN A 75 0.85 5.79 -6.39
CA GLN A 75 1.06 6.29 -5.02
C GLN A 75 -0.03 7.26 -4.59
N LEU A 76 -0.42 8.20 -5.47
CA LEU A 76 -1.49 9.16 -5.22
C LEU A 76 -2.83 8.46 -5.00
N ILE A 77 -3.17 7.48 -5.85
CA ILE A 77 -4.41 6.71 -5.74
C ILE A 77 -4.40 5.86 -4.48
N ILE A 78 -3.34 5.09 -4.23
CA ILE A 78 -3.24 4.23 -3.04
C ILE A 78 -3.39 5.07 -1.77
N LYS A 79 -2.75 6.24 -1.74
CA LYS A 79 -2.82 7.16 -0.61
C LYS A 79 -4.24 7.72 -0.38
N ASN A 80 -4.89 8.25 -1.41
CA ASN A 80 -6.19 8.91 -1.22
C ASN A 80 -7.35 7.92 -1.11
N GLU A 81 -7.34 6.84 -1.89
CA GLU A 81 -8.45 5.86 -1.92
C GLU A 81 -8.42 4.92 -0.70
N PHE A 82 -7.22 4.47 -0.29
CA PHE A 82 -7.11 3.40 0.71
C PHE A 82 -6.46 3.85 2.02
N MET A 83 -5.45 4.74 2.00
CA MET A 83 -4.73 5.11 3.22
C MET A 83 -5.46 6.21 3.99
N LYS A 84 -5.92 7.26 3.31
CA LYS A 84 -6.70 8.34 3.91
C LYS A 84 -8.14 7.85 4.15
N GLN A 85 -8.69 8.21 5.31
CA GLN A 85 -10.14 8.21 5.52
C GLN A 85 -10.70 9.50 4.91
N SER A 86 -10.57 9.69 3.58
CA SER A 86 -11.18 10.88 2.99
C SER A 86 -12.69 10.67 2.94
N GLU A 87 -13.44 11.49 3.69
CA GLU A 87 -14.90 11.58 3.58
C GLU A 87 -15.32 11.96 2.14
N ASN A 88 -14.44 12.67 1.42
CA ASN A 88 -14.66 13.05 0.03
C ASN A 88 -14.33 11.91 -0.96
N LYS A 89 -15.37 11.21 -1.41
CA LYS A 89 -15.29 10.17 -2.47
C LYS A 89 -14.97 10.71 -3.87
N LEU A 90 -14.97 12.03 -4.06
CA LEU A 90 -14.74 12.70 -5.34
C LEU A 90 -13.37 13.39 -5.41
N TRP A 91 -12.45 13.08 -4.49
CA TRP A 91 -11.08 13.63 -4.46
C TRP A 91 -10.35 13.55 -5.81
N TYR A 92 -10.69 12.57 -6.65
CA TYR A 92 -10.06 12.38 -7.95
C TYR A 92 -10.36 13.49 -8.96
N GLN A 93 -11.44 14.27 -8.76
CA GLN A 93 -11.85 15.33 -9.68
C GLN A 93 -10.83 16.46 -9.76
N ASP A 94 -10.01 16.64 -8.73
CA ASP A 94 -8.95 17.64 -8.69
C ASP A 94 -7.75 17.27 -9.58
N TYR A 95 -7.66 16.00 -10.05
CA TYR A 95 -6.50 15.48 -10.76
C TYR A 95 -6.84 14.83 -12.10
N PHE A 96 -8.04 14.24 -12.23
CA PHE A 96 -8.41 13.38 -13.35
C PHE A 96 -9.86 13.58 -13.75
N SER A 97 -10.14 13.37 -15.04
CA SER A 97 -11.51 13.07 -15.47
C SER A 97 -11.95 11.70 -14.91
N LYS A 98 -13.26 11.50 -14.75
CA LYS A 98 -13.84 10.27 -14.19
C LYS A 98 -13.36 8.99 -14.90
N SER A 99 -13.33 8.98 -16.23
CA SER A 99 -12.87 7.81 -17.01
C SER A 99 -11.38 7.52 -16.80
N THR A 100 -10.56 8.56 -16.82
CA THR A 100 -9.12 8.47 -16.55
C THR A 100 -8.85 7.97 -15.14
N TYR A 101 -9.61 8.45 -14.16
CA TYR A 101 -9.53 8.00 -12.78
C TYR A 101 -9.74 6.49 -12.66
N TYR A 102 -10.85 5.95 -13.20
CA TYR A 102 -11.12 4.51 -13.08
C TYR A 102 -10.07 3.64 -13.77
N LYS A 103 -9.53 4.09 -14.91
CA LYS A 103 -8.41 3.42 -15.59
C LYS A 103 -7.16 3.43 -14.71
N ASN A 104 -6.77 4.59 -14.19
CA ASN A 104 -5.60 4.73 -13.33
C ASN A 104 -5.76 3.95 -12.03
N ARG A 105 -6.96 3.90 -11.46
CA ARG A 105 -7.24 3.12 -10.25
C ARG A 105 -7.05 1.64 -10.47
N LYS A 106 -7.56 1.10 -11.58
CA LYS A 106 -7.32 -0.29 -11.95
C LYS A 106 -5.82 -0.57 -12.06
N ASN A 107 -5.09 0.29 -12.78
CA ASN A 107 -3.65 0.15 -12.95
C ASN A 107 -2.89 0.22 -11.62
N ALA A 108 -3.26 1.13 -10.72
CA ALA A 108 -2.64 1.26 -9.41
C ALA A 108 -2.84 0.03 -8.52
N ILE A 109 -4.02 -0.58 -8.58
CA ILE A 109 -4.33 -1.82 -7.87
C ILE A 109 -3.52 -2.99 -8.43
N ASP A 110 -3.48 -3.13 -9.76
CA ASP A 110 -2.68 -4.18 -10.41
C ASP A 110 -1.19 -4.01 -10.08
N GLU A 111 -0.66 -2.79 -10.19
CA GLU A 111 0.73 -2.46 -9.87
C GLU A 111 1.06 -2.77 -8.40
N PHE A 112 0.19 -2.38 -7.47
CA PHE A 112 0.37 -2.67 -6.05
C PHE A 112 0.45 -4.17 -5.77
N LEU A 113 -0.49 -4.95 -6.33
CA LEU A 113 -0.54 -6.39 -6.09
C LEU A 113 0.67 -7.11 -6.66
N ILE A 114 1.15 -6.72 -7.84
CA ILE A 114 2.39 -7.25 -8.43
C ILE A 114 3.53 -7.07 -7.44
N TYR A 115 3.80 -5.84 -7.00
CA TYR A 115 4.91 -5.60 -6.07
C TYR A 115 4.70 -6.24 -4.69
N TYR A 116 3.47 -6.33 -4.19
CA TYR A 116 3.21 -6.84 -2.84
C TYR A 116 3.24 -8.36 -2.75
N LEU A 117 2.74 -9.06 -3.78
CA LEU A 117 2.63 -10.52 -3.80
C LEU A 117 3.87 -11.18 -4.44
N ASP A 118 4.44 -10.58 -5.48
CA ASP A 118 5.61 -11.15 -6.17
C ASP A 118 6.92 -10.81 -5.45
N TYR A 119 6.85 -10.07 -4.33
CA TYR A 119 8.01 -9.87 -3.47
C TYR A 119 8.41 -11.17 -2.77
N THR A 120 9.31 -11.91 -3.40
CA THR A 120 10.30 -12.73 -2.70
C THR A 120 11.43 -11.81 -2.27
N PRO A 121 11.86 -11.82 -0.99
CA PRO A 121 13.10 -11.16 -0.62
C PRO A 121 14.19 -11.80 -1.47
N ARG A 122 14.74 -11.07 -2.46
CA ARG A 122 16.01 -11.48 -3.03
C ARG A 122 16.96 -11.51 -1.85
N ALA A 123 17.41 -12.71 -1.50
CA ALA A 123 18.47 -12.90 -0.54
C ALA A 123 19.52 -11.85 -0.88
N VAL A 124 19.82 -10.98 0.08
CA VAL A 124 20.92 -10.05 -0.03
C VAL A 124 22.15 -10.93 -0.19
N ILE A 125 22.58 -11.15 -1.43
CA ILE A 125 23.91 -11.64 -1.73
C ILE A 125 24.79 -10.46 -1.32
N LYS A 126 25.22 -10.48 -0.06
CA LYS A 126 26.32 -9.63 0.36
C LYS A 126 27.53 -10.04 -0.47
N PRO A 127 28.30 -9.08 -1.01
CA PRO A 127 29.58 -9.39 -1.65
C PRO A 127 30.52 -10.10 -0.67
#